data_AF-A0A368TIL2-F1
#
_entry.id   AF-A0A368TIL2-F1
#
_cell.length_a   1.000
_cell.length_b   1.000
_cell.length_c   1.000
_cell.angle_alpha   90.00
_cell.angle_beta   90.00
_cell.angle_gamma   90.00
#
_symmetry.space_group_name_H-M   'P 1'
#
loop_
_entity.id
_entity.type
_entity.pdbx_description
1 polymer ?
#
loop_
_entity_poly.entity_id
_entity_poly.type
_entity_poly.pdbx_seq_one_letter_code
_entity_poly.pdbx_strand_id
1 'polypeptide(L)'
;MISETEELEVGKLASLLGVNKEEALRLAIKEGIHELRIRKATELYASGKVSVKQAARFAGLDLADWFVIAREKNLIAQIRPEELDEDVEAMQEL
;
A
#
# COMPACT_ATOMS: atom_id res chain seq x y z
N MET A 1 4.46 -24.26 5.51
CA MET A 1 3.18 -24.93 5.77
C MET A 1 2.37 -23.95 6.59
N ILE A 2 1.14 -23.62 6.19
CA ILE A 2 0.26 -22.78 7.01
C ILE A 2 -0.09 -23.54 8.29
N SER A 3 -0.21 -22.83 9.40
CA SER A 3 -0.65 -23.38 10.68
C SER A 3 -2.12 -23.83 10.61
N GLU A 4 -2.53 -24.72 11.52
CA GLU A 4 -3.94 -25.14 11.63
C GLU A 4 -4.87 -23.93 11.85
N THR A 5 -4.42 -22.93 12.61
CA THR A 5 -5.16 -21.68 12.83
C THR A 5 -5.35 -20.89 11.53
N GLU A 6 -4.30 -20.73 10.73
CA GLU A 6 -4.38 -20.04 9.43
C GLU A 6 -5.31 -20.78 8.47
N GLU A 7 -5.27 -22.12 8.45
CA GLU A 7 -6.17 -22.91 7.63
C GLU A 7 -7.64 -22.73 8.04
N LEU A 8 -7.93 -22.66 9.34
CA LEU A 8 -9.27 -22.39 9.86
C LEU A 8 -9.77 -21.01 9.41
N GLU A 9 -8.94 -19.96 9.52
CA GLU A 9 -9.31 -18.61 9.11
C GLU A 9 -9.54 -18.50 7.60
N VAL A 10 -8.70 -19.14 6.79
CA VAL A 10 -8.92 -19.25 5.34
C VAL A 10 -10.23 -19.96 5.04
N GLY A 11 -10.58 -21.01 5.78
CA GLY A 11 -11.86 -21.70 5.63
C GLY A 11 -13.07 -20.82 5.95
N LYS A 12 -12.99 -20.00 7.01
CA LYS A 12 -14.02 -19.02 7.34
C LYS A 12 -14.16 -17.96 6.25
N LEU A 13 -13.04 -17.44 5.75
CA LEU A 13 -13.01 -16.45 4.68
C LEU A 13 -13.60 -17.02 3.37
N ALA A 14 -13.23 -18.24 3.00
CA ALA A 14 -13.78 -18.94 1.85
C ALA A 14 -15.31 -19.07 1.93
N SER A 15 -15.82 -19.44 3.11
CA SER A 15 -17.26 -19.54 3.36
C SER A 15 -17.96 -18.19 3.25
N LEU A 16 -17.34 -17.13 3.79
CA LEU A 16 -17.88 -15.76 3.75
C LEU A 16 -17.96 -15.21 2.32
N LEU A 17 -16.92 -15.46 1.52
CA LEU A 17 -16.81 -14.97 0.14
C LEU A 17 -17.52 -15.87 -0.88
N GLY A 18 -17.97 -17.06 -0.47
CA GLY A 18 -18.60 -18.04 -1.38
C GLY A 18 -17.63 -18.64 -2.40
N VAL A 19 -16.34 -18.73 -2.06
CA VAL A 19 -15.27 -19.26 -2.93
C VAL A 19 -14.60 -20.48 -2.30
N ASN A 20 -13.74 -21.17 -3.04
CA ASN A 20 -12.95 -22.26 -2.48
C ASN A 20 -11.78 -21.74 -1.62
N LYS A 21 -11.19 -22.61 -0.78
CA LYS A 21 -10.10 -22.24 0.14
C LYS A 21 -8.87 -21.68 -0.58
N GLU A 22 -8.51 -22.21 -1.76
CA GLU A 22 -7.33 -21.77 -2.49
C GLU A 22 -7.49 -20.33 -3.01
N GLU A 23 -8.67 -20.01 -3.55
CA GLU A 23 -9.00 -18.67 -4.01
C GLU A 23 -9.06 -17.68 -2.85
N ALA A 24 -9.69 -18.06 -1.74
CA ALA A 24 -9.71 -17.24 -0.53
C ALA A 24 -8.30 -16.95 0.01
N LEU A 25 -7.41 -17.95 0.02
CA LEU A 25 -6.02 -17.79 0.42
C LEU A 25 -5.27 -16.84 -0.52
N ARG A 26 -5.44 -17.01 -1.84
CA ARG A 26 -4.81 -16.13 -2.84
C ARG A 26 -5.25 -14.68 -2.68
N LEU A 27 -6.54 -14.44 -2.47
CA LEU A 27 -7.09 -13.12 -2.21
C LEU A 27 -6.55 -12.53 -0.90
N ALA A 28 -6.55 -13.30 0.19
CA ALA A 28 -6.04 -12.86 1.49
C ALA A 28 -4.56 -12.48 1.44
N ILE A 29 -3.73 -13.26 0.73
CA ILE A 29 -2.31 -12.95 0.55
C ILE A 29 -2.15 -11.66 -0.27
N LYS A 30 -2.88 -11.54 -1.39
CA LYS A 30 -2.82 -10.35 -2.25
C LYS A 30 -3.17 -9.07 -1.46
N GLU A 31 -4.28 -9.12 -0.72
CA GLU A 31 -4.76 -7.99 0.09
C GLU A 31 -3.79 -7.69 1.24
N GLY A 32 -3.35 -8.73 1.96
CA GLY A 32 -2.40 -8.60 3.06
C GLY A 32 -1.08 -7.97 2.62
N ILE A 33 -0.53 -8.37 1.46
CA ILE A 33 0.68 -7.77 0.90
C ILE A 33 0.45 -6.28 0.59
N HIS A 34 -0.68 -5.94 -0.05
CA HIS A 34 -1.02 -4.56 -0.39
C HIS A 34 -1.10 -3.67 0.86
N GLU A 35 -1.86 -4.11 1.87
CA GLU A 35 -2.03 -3.41 3.14
C GLU A 35 -0.71 -3.24 3.91
N LEU A 36 0.12 -4.29 3.95
CA LEU A 36 1.42 -4.22 4.62
C LEU A 36 2.38 -3.24 3.93
N ARG A 37 2.36 -3.18 2.59
CA ARG A 37 3.18 -2.24 1.82
C ARG A 37 2.77 -0.79 2.08
N ILE A 38 1.47 -0.49 2.03
CA ILE A 38 0.94 0.85 2.33
C ILE A 38 1.30 1.26 3.75
N ARG A 39 1.08 0.38 4.73
CA ARG A 39 1.42 0.65 6.14
C ARG A 39 2.90 0.99 6.29
N LYS A 40 3.78 0.19 5.69
CA LYS A 40 5.22 0.42 5.82
C LYS A 40 5.67 1.70 5.12
N ALA A 41 5.15 1.97 3.93
CA ALA A 41 5.42 3.21 3.20
C ALA A 41 4.99 4.44 4.01
N THR A 42 3.81 4.36 4.64
CA THR A 42 3.27 5.41 5.51
C THR A 42 4.20 5.69 6.69
N GLU A 43 4.65 4.65 7.41
CA GLU A 43 5.58 4.79 8.54
C GLU A 43 6.90 5.46 8.11
N LEU A 44 7.45 5.05 6.97
CA LEU A 44 8.71 5.58 6.47
C LEU A 44 8.56 7.03 6.04
N TYR A 45 7.45 7.37 5.37
CA TYR A 45 7.17 8.73 4.94
C TYR A 45 6.94 9.66 6.13
N ALA A 46 6.11 9.23 7.09
CA ALA A 46 5.80 9.99 8.30
C ALA A 46 7.03 10.23 9.20
N SER A 47 8.08 9.42 9.07
CA SER A 47 9.34 9.60 9.78
C SER A 47 10.38 10.40 8.97
N GLY A 48 10.03 10.92 7.80
CA GLY A 48 10.91 11.69 6.92
C GLY A 48 12.05 10.85 6.31
N LYS A 49 11.96 9.52 6.34
CA LYS A 49 13.03 8.62 5.86
C LYS A 49 13.00 8.38 4.36
N VAL A 50 11.88 8.70 3.71
CA VAL A 50 11.66 8.50 2.28
C VAL A 50 10.90 9.69 1.72
N SER A 51 11.11 9.99 0.44
CA SER A 51 10.30 10.98 -0.28
C SER A 51 8.92 10.44 -0.65
N VAL A 52 8.02 11.32 -1.09
CA VAL A 52 6.70 10.95 -1.65
C VAL A 52 6.82 9.87 -2.73
N LYS A 53 7.74 10.03 -3.69
CA LYS A 53 7.96 9.07 -4.79
C LYS A 53 8.39 7.70 -4.29
N GLN A 54 9.32 7.69 -3.33
CA GLN A 54 9.79 6.44 -2.72
C GLN A 54 8.68 5.75 -1.93
N ALA A 55 7.85 6.53 -1.23
CA ALA A 55 6.71 6.01 -0.49
C ALA A 55 5.66 5.38 -1.42
N ALA A 56 5.29 6.05 -2.52
CA ALA A 56 4.40 5.51 -3.55
C ALA A 56 4.95 4.19 -4.13
N ARG A 57 6.24 4.16 -4.51
CA ARG A 57 6.91 2.95 -5.00
C ARG A 57 6.88 1.81 -3.99
N PHE A 58 7.13 2.09 -2.71
CA PHE A 58 7.10 1.10 -1.65
C PHE A 58 5.69 0.57 -1.39
N ALA A 59 4.68 1.43 -1.44
CA ALA A 59 3.28 1.05 -1.40
C ALA A 59 2.85 0.21 -2.63
N GLY A 60 3.57 0.33 -3.75
CA GLY A 60 3.19 -0.32 -5.00
C GLY A 60 2.09 0.43 -5.74
N LEU A 61 2.08 1.75 -5.58
CA LEU A 61 1.10 2.67 -6.13
C LEU A 61 1.80 3.65 -7.05
N ASP A 62 1.02 4.26 -7.94
CA ASP A 62 1.46 5.50 -8.58
C ASP A 62 1.37 6.68 -7.60
N LEU A 63 1.82 7.85 -8.06
CA LEU A 63 1.87 9.04 -7.23
C LEU A 63 0.48 9.57 -6.87
N ALA A 64 -0.48 9.46 -7.78
CA ALA A 64 -1.84 9.97 -7.58
C ALA A 64 -2.57 9.17 -6.50
N ASP A 65 -2.50 7.83 -6.59
CA ASP A 65 -3.05 6.91 -5.59
C ASP A 65 -2.38 7.12 -4.23
N TRP A 66 -1.07 7.35 -4.22
CA TRP A 66 -0.35 7.67 -2.98
C TRP A 66 -0.85 8.96 -2.32
N PHE A 67 -1.11 10.04 -3.09
CA PHE A 67 -1.63 11.28 -2.53
C PHE A 67 -3.01 11.13 -1.90
N VAL A 68 -3.87 10.25 -2.44
CA VAL A 68 -5.15 9.92 -1.82
C VAL A 68 -4.93 9.30 -0.43
N ILE A 69 -4.01 8.34 -0.31
CA ILE A 69 -3.66 7.72 0.97
C ILE A 69 -3.05 8.74 1.93
N ALA A 70 -2.12 9.58 1.45
CA ALA A 70 -1.49 10.61 2.26
C ALA A 70 -2.53 11.59 2.80
N ARG A 71 -3.58 11.92 2.03
CA ARG A 71 -4.73 12.71 2.49
C ARG A 71 -5.47 12.02 3.63
N GLU A 72 -5.90 10.78 3.40
CA GLU A 72 -6.70 10.02 4.36
C GLU A 72 -5.97 9.78 5.68
N LYS A 73 -4.63 9.68 5.62
CA LYS A 73 -3.77 9.52 6.79
C LYS A 73 -3.24 10.84 7.36
N ASN A 74 -3.71 11.99 6.89
CA ASN A 74 -3.30 13.34 7.33
C ASN A 74 -1.79 13.62 7.20
N LEU A 75 -1.17 13.08 6.15
CA LEU A 75 0.25 13.25 5.83
C LEU A 75 0.53 14.36 4.81
N ILE A 76 -0.51 14.99 4.22
CA ILE A 76 -0.32 16.07 3.23
C ILE A 76 0.51 17.22 3.78
N ALA A 77 0.34 17.58 5.06
CA ALA A 77 1.10 18.68 5.67
C ALA A 77 2.62 18.41 5.77
N GLN A 78 3.06 17.18 5.51
CA GLN A 78 4.46 16.78 5.53
C GLN A 78 5.09 16.76 4.13
N ILE A 79 4.29 16.93 3.07
CA ILE A 79 4.78 17.04 1.70
C ILE A 79 5.51 18.37 1.56
N ARG A 80 6.81 18.28 1.32
CA ARG A 80 7.63 19.48 1.11
C ARG A 80 7.54 19.89 -0.37
N PRO A 81 7.47 21.20 -0.68
CA PRO A 81 7.34 21.67 -2.07
C PRO A 81 8.42 21.12 -3.02
N GLU A 82 9.64 20.94 -2.51
CA GLU A 82 10.77 20.45 -3.31
C GLU A 82 10.57 19.01 -3.79
N GLU A 83 9.73 18.22 -3.11
CA GLU A 83 9.38 16.85 -3.53
C GLU A 83 8.40 16.84 -4.71
N LEU A 84 7.72 17.97 -4.96
CA LEU A 84 6.77 18.16 -6.05
C LEU A 84 7.45 18.78 -7.28
N ASP A 85 8.44 19.64 -7.07
CA ASP A 85 9.15 20.33 -8.16
C ASP A 85 9.92 19.36 -9.07
N GLU A 86 10.51 18.29 -8.49
CA GLU A 86 11.18 17.24 -9.27
C GLU A 86 10.21 16.45 -10.19
N ASP A 87 8.90 16.47 -9.96
CA ASP A 87 7.91 15.82 -10.83
C ASP A 87 7.45 16.72 -11.98
N VAL A 88 7.42 18.04 -11.77
CA VAL A 88 7.06 19.01 -12.81
C VAL A 88 8.14 19.06 -13.89
N GLU A 89 9.42 19.03 -13.49
CA GLU A 89 10.54 18.99 -14.45
C GLU A 89 10.53 17.68 -15.27
N ALA A 90 10.31 16.53 -14.63
CA ALA A 90 10.27 15.23 -15.31
C ALA A 90 9.10 15.09 -16.30
N MET A 91 7.97 15.78 -16.07
CA MET A 91 6.84 15.82 -17.00
C MET A 91 7.04 16.79 -18.17
N GLN A 92 7.91 17.79 -18.04
CA GLN A 92 8.20 18.77 -19.10
C GLN A 92 9.20 18.24 -20.15
N GLU A 93 9.89 17.14 -19.87
CA GLU A 93 10.85 16.50 -20.79
C GLU A 93 10.26 15.36 -21.64
N LEU A 94 8.94 15.12 -21.58
CA LEU A 94 8.18 14.17 -22.41
C LEU A 94 7.42 14.86 -23.54
#